data_AF-A0A5Q3HA59-F1
#
_entry.id   AF-A0A5Q3HA59-F1
#
_cell.length_a   1.000
_cell.length_b   1.000
_cell.length_c   1.000
_cell.angle_alpha   90.00
_cell.angle_beta   90.00
_cell.angle_gamma   90.00
#
_symmetry.space_group_name_H-M   'P 1'
#
loop_
_entity.id
_entity.type
_entity.pdbx_description
1 polymer ?
#
loop_
_entity_poly.entity_id
_entity_poly.type
_entity_poly.pdbx_seq_one_letter_code
_entity_poly.pdbx_strand_id
1 'polypeptide(L)'
;MCIWVMNWRPFLLETVARCAAFRPTPVNCSAGAVSRGQARSSITPTSFMRIHRLLAAFFLAALACTGAQAAEARLALLIGNAAYKSSPLRNPVNDVRLMETVLKEAGFTVIKAENASMRDMRRLVREFGDRLKADGGVGLFYFAGHGVQVHGENFLISTDSDIRNEDEVADDGLNASTVLEKMQTAGNRVNLVILDACRNNPFASKSRSAPDGLAGMRAPGGSLVAYATAPGSVASDGPGRNGLYTENLARAIRQPGLPVEEVFKQVRTAVRKQSNNQQTPWENTALEGQFAFNGQPSSAGRPDAATLELAFWESVKASNYPADLQAYLAQYPEGLFASLAKGRIAQLKAGGPLNASGTNLLGTLDLIDILSGQKQKLDVTTAEANGSRTYSTGDIISSKGEVLQLRVGEHVLRVTGGALWTVPLKEQASSGLATVEQVGVGYSVEGTFHWTATPIGQGKVRVDAKPRYSSPVAWSLKPLYIYGTWTSTYSAGRELADSSTARLQSFGGAATNLTATELKLR
;
A
#
# COMPACT_ATOMS: atom_id res chain seq x y z
N MET A 1 40.02 17.50 27.35
CA MET A 1 41.41 17.57 26.87
C MET A 1 41.39 17.44 25.35
N CYS A 2 41.78 18.53 24.65
CA CYS A 2 42.18 18.72 23.22
C CYS A 2 41.53 17.85 22.12
N ILE A 3 40.72 18.37 21.18
CA ILE A 3 41.01 19.17 19.96
C ILE A 3 41.92 18.46 18.92
N TRP A 4 41.42 18.40 17.67
CA TRP A 4 42.04 18.30 16.31
C TRP A 4 41.14 17.37 15.44
N VAL A 5 40.23 17.78 14.55
CA VAL A 5 40.23 18.63 13.33
C VAL A 5 40.89 17.99 12.09
N MET A 6 40.09 17.95 11.00
CA MET A 6 40.37 17.79 9.54
C MET A 6 40.63 16.37 8.99
N ASN A 7 39.74 15.76 8.17
CA ASN A 7 39.29 16.02 6.77
C ASN A 7 40.19 15.30 5.71
N TRP A 8 39.63 15.05 4.51
CA TRP A 8 40.23 14.52 3.25
C TRP A 8 39.89 13.06 2.83
N ARG A 9 38.88 12.92 1.97
CA ARG A 9 38.91 12.10 0.72
C ARG A 9 39.57 12.97 -0.41
N PRO A 10 39.89 12.53 -1.67
CA PRO A 10 39.52 11.29 -2.40
C PRO A 10 40.58 10.70 -3.40
N PHE A 11 40.17 9.71 -4.21
CA PHE A 11 40.62 9.34 -5.58
C PHE A 11 41.98 8.68 -5.87
N LEU A 12 41.95 7.53 -6.59
CA LEU A 12 42.85 7.25 -7.72
C LEU A 12 42.26 6.20 -8.69
N LEU A 13 42.25 6.58 -9.97
CA LEU A 13 41.83 5.89 -11.18
C LEU A 13 43.03 5.17 -11.85
N GLU A 14 42.69 4.21 -12.73
CA GLU A 14 43.38 3.84 -13.99
C GLU A 14 44.81 3.26 -13.97
N THR A 15 44.98 2.08 -14.59
CA THR A 15 45.70 1.94 -15.88
C THR A 15 45.35 0.58 -16.54
N VAL A 16 44.82 0.66 -17.76
CA VAL A 16 44.60 -0.45 -18.71
C VAL A 16 45.79 -0.54 -19.67
N ALA A 17 46.34 -1.74 -19.90
CA ALA A 17 47.12 -2.09 -21.10
C ALA A 17 47.00 -3.61 -21.32
N ARG A 18 46.02 -4.10 -22.10
CA ARG A 18 46.14 -4.55 -23.51
C ARG A 18 47.44 -5.33 -23.83
N CYS A 19 47.30 -6.63 -24.13
CA CYS A 19 47.54 -7.17 -25.48
C CYS A 19 47.12 -8.65 -25.57
N ALA A 20 46.33 -8.94 -26.61
CA ALA A 20 45.85 -10.26 -26.99
C ALA A 20 46.72 -10.87 -28.11
N ALA A 21 46.53 -12.17 -28.33
CA ALA A 21 46.82 -12.98 -29.53
C ALA A 21 47.99 -13.98 -29.40
N PHE A 22 47.66 -15.29 -29.40
CA PHE A 22 48.09 -16.17 -30.50
C PHE A 22 47.30 -17.50 -30.51
N ARG A 23 47.01 -17.97 -31.73
CA ARG A 23 46.22 -19.17 -32.11
C ARG A 23 47.06 -20.46 -32.11
N PRO A 24 46.43 -21.65 -32.21
CA PRO A 24 47.06 -22.96 -31.99
C PRO A 24 47.64 -23.60 -33.27
N THR A 25 48.54 -24.58 -33.12
CA THR A 25 48.93 -25.54 -34.17
C THR A 25 48.96 -26.99 -33.63
N PRO A 26 48.72 -28.03 -34.47
CA PRO A 26 48.48 -29.42 -34.04
C PRO A 26 49.63 -30.39 -34.38
N VAL A 27 49.36 -31.72 -34.36
CA VAL A 27 50.14 -32.94 -34.67
C VAL A 27 51.07 -33.51 -33.56
N ASN A 28 51.19 -34.83 -33.29
CA ASN A 28 50.78 -36.06 -33.98
C ASN A 28 50.77 -37.28 -33.01
N CYS A 29 50.04 -38.36 -33.36
CA CYS A 29 50.04 -39.66 -32.65
C CYS A 29 51.18 -40.60 -33.12
N SER A 30 51.77 -41.39 -32.20
CA SER A 30 52.16 -42.80 -32.47
C SER A 30 52.54 -43.60 -31.22
N ALA A 31 52.30 -44.91 -31.29
CA ALA A 31 52.30 -45.96 -30.27
C ALA A 31 53.64 -46.31 -29.56
N GLY A 32 53.53 -46.95 -28.39
CA GLY A 32 54.62 -47.72 -27.75
C GLY A 32 54.22 -48.29 -26.37
N ALA A 33 54.49 -49.56 -26.11
CA ALA A 33 53.84 -50.41 -25.11
C ALA A 33 54.59 -50.55 -23.76
N VAL A 34 53.81 -50.84 -22.69
CA VAL A 34 54.03 -51.72 -21.51
C VAL A 34 55.40 -51.74 -20.80
N SER A 35 55.43 -51.45 -19.49
CA SER A 35 55.71 -52.44 -18.42
C SER A 35 55.58 -51.87 -16.99
N ARG A 36 55.17 -52.75 -16.06
CA ARG A 36 54.96 -52.52 -14.62
C ARG A 36 56.28 -52.37 -13.87
N GLY A 37 56.29 -51.56 -12.81
CA GLY A 37 57.26 -51.64 -11.72
C GLY A 37 56.78 -50.88 -10.49
N GLN A 38 56.30 -51.61 -9.47
CA GLN A 38 55.99 -51.09 -8.14
C GLN A 38 57.27 -50.70 -7.39
N ALA A 39 57.26 -49.55 -6.70
CA ALA A 39 58.08 -49.34 -5.52
C ALA A 39 57.37 -48.38 -4.54
N ARG A 40 56.93 -48.93 -3.40
CA ARG A 40 56.47 -48.18 -2.22
C ARG A 40 57.69 -47.68 -1.44
N SER A 41 57.64 -46.45 -0.95
CA SER A 41 58.34 -46.06 0.27
C SER A 41 57.52 -45.02 1.05
N SER A 42 57.44 -45.25 2.35
CA SER A 42 56.55 -44.65 3.34
C SER A 42 57.23 -43.50 4.09
N ILE A 43 56.54 -42.36 4.23
CA ILE A 43 56.95 -41.22 5.05
C ILE A 43 56.10 -41.19 6.33
N THR A 44 56.72 -41.10 7.49
CA THR A 44 56.11 -41.08 8.83
C THR A 44 55.54 -39.71 9.22
N PRO A 45 54.53 -39.62 10.12
CA PRO A 45 53.74 -38.40 10.32
C PRO A 45 53.92 -37.81 11.73
N THR A 46 54.74 -36.77 11.91
CA THR A 46 54.79 -36.05 13.20
C THR A 46 54.83 -34.52 13.12
N SER A 47 54.78 -33.89 11.94
CA SER A 47 54.83 -32.42 11.82
C SER A 47 53.52 -31.72 11.46
N PHE A 48 52.42 -32.46 11.23
CA PHE A 48 51.16 -31.86 10.74
C PHE A 48 50.24 -31.27 11.84
N MET A 49 50.49 -31.57 13.12
CA MET A 49 49.48 -31.33 14.17
C MET A 49 49.59 -29.99 14.92
N ARG A 50 50.66 -29.20 14.70
CA ARG A 50 50.83 -27.87 15.34
C ARG A 50 50.27 -26.70 14.51
N ILE A 51 50.29 -26.80 13.18
CA ILE A 51 49.82 -25.74 12.28
C ILE A 51 48.28 -25.67 12.24
N HIS A 52 47.59 -26.81 12.39
CA HIS A 52 46.13 -26.87 12.42
C HIS A 52 45.50 -26.24 13.67
N ARG A 53 46.20 -26.25 14.82
CA ARG A 53 45.67 -25.66 16.08
C ARG A 53 45.72 -24.13 16.09
N LEU A 54 46.72 -23.53 15.46
CA LEU A 54 46.84 -22.07 15.34
C LEU A 54 45.91 -21.49 14.28
N LEU A 55 45.71 -22.19 13.15
CA LEU A 55 44.73 -21.79 12.13
C LEU A 55 43.29 -21.95 12.63
N ALA A 56 42.98 -23.00 13.39
CA ALA A 56 41.66 -23.18 14.00
C ALA A 56 41.34 -22.10 15.05
N ALA A 57 42.33 -21.68 15.85
CA ALA A 57 42.16 -20.60 16.83
C ALA A 57 41.97 -19.21 16.17
N PHE A 58 42.64 -18.97 15.04
CA PHE A 58 42.47 -17.73 14.26
C PHE A 58 41.10 -17.69 13.55
N PHE A 59 40.61 -18.84 13.05
CA PHE A 59 39.27 -18.95 12.50
C PHE A 59 38.18 -18.80 13.57
N LEU A 60 38.39 -19.33 14.79
CA LEU A 60 37.43 -19.18 15.90
C LEU A 60 37.39 -17.75 16.46
N ALA A 61 38.50 -17.02 16.45
CA ALA A 61 38.56 -15.60 16.85
C ALA A 61 37.96 -14.68 15.78
N ALA A 62 38.08 -15.01 14.49
CA ALA A 62 37.46 -14.27 13.40
C ALA A 62 35.91 -14.40 13.37
N LEU A 63 35.35 -15.50 13.87
CA LEU A 63 33.90 -15.66 14.04
C LEU A 63 33.32 -14.88 15.23
N ALA A 64 34.13 -14.43 16.19
CA ALA A 64 33.65 -13.71 17.38
C ALA A 64 33.49 -12.19 17.17
N CYS A 65 33.86 -11.67 16.00
CA CYS A 65 33.74 -10.25 15.63
C CYS A 65 32.56 -9.95 14.68
N THR A 66 31.57 -10.85 14.57
CA THR A 66 30.28 -10.46 14.00
C THR A 66 29.63 -9.45 14.93
N GLY A 67 29.74 -8.17 14.56
CA GLY A 67 29.41 -7.03 15.40
C GLY A 67 28.04 -7.16 16.06
N ALA A 68 28.00 -6.83 17.35
CA ALA A 68 26.78 -6.39 17.99
C ALA A 68 26.25 -5.22 17.17
N GLN A 69 25.22 -5.46 16.37
CA GLN A 69 24.51 -4.40 15.67
C GLN A 69 23.92 -3.52 16.77
N ALA A 70 24.43 -2.29 16.91
CA ALA A 70 23.94 -1.35 17.91
C ALA A 70 22.42 -1.26 17.77
N ALA A 71 21.71 -1.54 18.87
CA ALA A 71 20.26 -1.48 18.88
C ALA A 71 19.82 -0.08 18.40
N GLU A 72 18.89 -0.04 17.46
CA GLU A 72 18.37 1.21 16.92
C GLU A 72 17.84 2.10 18.06
N ALA A 73 18.33 3.33 18.16
CA ALA A 73 17.84 4.30 19.13
C ALA A 73 16.36 4.61 18.85
N ARG A 74 15.52 4.52 19.88
CA ARG A 74 14.07 4.69 19.79
C ARG A 74 13.64 5.64 20.89
N LEU A 75 13.09 6.79 20.53
CA LEU A 75 12.65 7.83 21.46
C LEU A 75 11.18 8.15 21.21
N ALA A 76 10.38 8.18 22.27
CA ALA A 76 8.98 8.55 22.21
C ALA A 76 8.67 9.71 23.16
N LEU A 77 7.86 10.67 22.70
CA LEU A 77 7.21 11.69 23.51
C LEU A 77 5.70 11.43 23.55
N LEU A 78 5.17 11.19 24.75
CA LEU A 78 3.76 10.93 25.03
C LEU A 78 3.16 12.08 25.83
N ILE A 79 2.08 12.68 25.34
CA ILE A 79 1.35 13.75 26.06
C ILE A 79 -0.13 13.39 26.14
N GLY A 80 -0.65 13.29 27.37
CA GLY A 80 -2.03 12.90 27.64
C GLY A 80 -2.72 13.96 28.48
N ASN A 81 -3.58 14.77 27.85
CA ASN A 81 -4.26 15.88 28.49
C ASN A 81 -5.75 15.57 28.65
N ALA A 82 -6.21 15.52 29.90
CA ALA A 82 -7.57 15.15 30.28
C ALA A 82 -8.26 16.20 31.17
N ALA A 83 -7.51 16.80 32.10
CA ALA A 83 -8.01 17.70 33.14
C ALA A 83 -8.13 19.15 32.64
N TYR A 84 -8.87 19.37 31.56
CA TYR A 84 -9.21 20.72 31.09
C TYR A 84 -10.21 21.39 32.02
N LYS A 85 -10.08 22.71 32.19
CA LYS A 85 -11.06 23.52 32.96
C LYS A 85 -12.47 23.40 32.38
N SER A 86 -12.58 23.41 31.05
CA SER A 86 -13.81 23.21 30.29
C SER A 86 -13.73 21.90 29.49
N SER A 87 -14.80 21.10 29.52
CA SER A 87 -14.90 19.84 28.77
C SER A 87 -13.78 18.82 29.08
N PRO A 88 -13.64 18.37 30.35
CA PRO A 88 -12.64 17.37 30.70
C PRO A 88 -12.86 16.05 29.94
N LEU A 89 -11.76 15.36 29.61
CA LEU A 89 -11.78 14.06 28.93
C LEU A 89 -11.50 12.93 29.92
N ARG A 90 -12.05 11.75 29.67
CA ARG A 90 -11.94 10.61 30.60
C ARG A 90 -10.67 9.78 30.40
N ASN A 91 -10.25 9.57 29.16
CA ASN A 91 -9.30 8.52 28.79
C ASN A 91 -7.84 8.96 28.55
N PRO A 92 -7.50 10.20 28.12
CA PRO A 92 -6.14 10.54 27.65
C PRO A 92 -5.00 10.18 28.60
N VAL A 93 -5.20 10.31 29.91
CA VAL A 93 -4.20 9.92 30.92
C VAL A 93 -4.01 8.39 30.98
N ASN A 94 -5.08 7.62 30.85
CA ASN A 94 -4.99 6.16 30.78
C ASN A 94 -4.35 5.72 29.47
N ASP A 95 -4.66 6.40 28.38
CA ASP A 95 -4.14 6.13 27.04
C ASP A 95 -2.61 6.26 27.01
N VAL A 96 -2.05 7.37 27.51
CA VAL A 96 -0.59 7.54 27.56
C VAL A 96 0.12 6.58 28.51
N ARG A 97 -0.53 6.15 29.60
CA ARG A 97 0.03 5.12 30.50
C ARG A 97 0.10 3.76 29.83
N LEU A 98 -0.94 3.40 29.06
CA LEU A 98 -0.94 2.17 28.26
C LEU A 98 0.14 2.24 27.17
N MET A 99 0.21 3.34 26.43
CA MET A 99 1.21 3.54 25.37
C MET A 99 2.64 3.58 25.92
N GLU A 100 2.87 4.19 27.09
CA GLU A 100 4.18 4.15 27.76
C GLU A 100 4.63 2.71 28.02
N THR A 101 3.72 1.89 28.54
CA THR A 101 4.03 0.48 28.85
C THR A 101 4.40 -0.28 27.57
N VAL A 102 3.58 -0.15 26.54
CA VAL A 102 3.74 -0.87 25.27
C VAL A 102 4.97 -0.39 24.48
N LEU A 103 5.26 0.91 24.47
CA LEU A 103 6.42 1.44 23.78
C LEU A 103 7.72 1.10 24.50
N LYS A 104 7.73 1.06 25.83
CA LYS A 104 8.88 0.54 26.60
C LYS A 104 9.12 -0.94 26.31
N GLU A 105 8.07 -1.77 26.25
CA GLU A 105 8.15 -3.17 25.81
C GLU A 105 8.73 -3.29 24.39
N ALA A 106 8.43 -2.33 23.51
CA ALA A 106 8.96 -2.22 22.15
C ALA A 106 10.36 -1.56 22.06
N GLY A 107 11.03 -1.31 23.19
CA GLY A 107 12.40 -0.79 23.25
C GLY A 107 12.53 0.72 23.06
N PHE A 108 11.44 1.50 23.16
CA PHE A 108 11.52 2.95 23.19
C PHE A 108 11.95 3.47 24.57
N THR A 109 12.83 4.47 24.57
CA THR A 109 12.95 5.41 25.67
C THR A 109 11.77 6.37 25.60
N VAL A 110 11.04 6.53 26.70
CA VAL A 110 9.78 7.29 26.73
C VAL A 110 9.92 8.52 27.62
N ILE A 111 9.60 9.69 27.05
CA ILE A 111 9.32 10.94 27.75
C ILE A 111 7.79 11.06 27.82
N LYS A 112 7.22 11.17 29.02
CA LYS A 112 5.76 11.24 29.22
C LYS A 112 5.37 12.48 30.00
N ALA A 113 4.27 13.11 29.62
CA ALA A 113 3.56 14.09 30.43
C ALA A 113 2.06 13.81 30.49
N GLU A 114 1.48 14.02 31.66
CA GLU A 114 0.04 13.92 31.93
C GLU A 114 -0.46 15.31 32.32
N ASN A 115 -1.54 15.79 31.69
CA ASN A 115 -2.14 17.11 31.92
C ASN A 115 -1.13 18.27 31.83
N ALA A 116 -0.34 18.27 30.76
CA ALA A 116 0.72 19.22 30.54
C ALA A 116 0.19 20.64 30.27
N SER A 117 0.85 21.63 30.88
CA SER A 117 0.67 23.04 30.54
C SER A 117 1.28 23.38 29.17
N MET A 118 0.91 24.52 28.59
CA MET A 118 1.50 24.98 27.33
C MET A 118 3.03 25.12 27.44
N ARG A 119 3.49 25.63 28.59
CA ARG A 119 4.92 25.75 28.91
C ARG A 119 5.60 24.38 28.93
N ASP A 120 4.97 23.38 29.55
CA ASP A 120 5.50 22.02 29.59
C ASP A 120 5.53 21.38 28.20
N MET A 121 4.44 21.47 27.43
CA MET A 121 4.38 20.93 26.07
C MET A 121 5.48 21.51 25.18
N ARG A 122 5.63 22.85 25.16
CA ARG A 122 6.69 23.52 24.38
C ARG A 122 8.09 23.10 24.84
N ARG A 123 8.33 22.95 26.15
CA ARG A 123 9.62 22.47 26.69
C ARG A 123 9.90 21.03 26.26
N LEU A 124 8.93 20.14 26.43
CA LEU A 124 9.08 18.71 26.14
C LEU A 124 9.29 18.44 24.65
N VAL A 125 8.59 19.17 23.77
CA VAL A 125 8.79 19.08 22.32
C VAL A 125 10.19 19.54 21.91
N ARG A 126 10.74 20.58 22.57
CA ARG A 126 12.15 20.98 22.36
C ARG A 126 13.11 19.90 22.83
N GLU A 127 12.97 19.44 24.07
CA GLU A 127 13.82 18.38 24.64
C GLU A 127 13.79 17.10 23.77
N PHE A 128 12.60 16.70 23.33
CA PHE A 128 12.42 15.55 22.46
C PHE A 128 13.15 15.73 21.12
N GLY A 129 13.01 16.87 20.46
CA GLY A 129 13.72 17.17 19.21
C GLY A 129 15.24 17.21 19.39
N ASP A 130 15.73 17.79 20.48
CA ASP A 130 17.16 17.90 20.78
C ASP A 130 17.78 16.52 21.04
N ARG A 131 17.10 15.66 21.81
CA ARG A 131 17.53 14.27 22.04
C ARG A 131 17.47 13.44 20.76
N LEU A 132 16.40 13.58 19.97
CA LEU A 132 16.25 12.86 18.70
C LEU A 132 17.36 13.25 17.71
N LYS A 133 17.77 14.51 17.69
CA LYS A 133 18.89 15.00 16.88
C LYS A 133 20.25 14.46 17.35
N ALA A 134 20.41 14.27 18.65
CA ALA A 134 21.65 13.72 19.23
C ALA A 134 21.77 12.21 19.01
N ASP A 135 20.68 11.46 19.23
CA ASP A 135 20.69 10.00 19.26
C ASP A 135 20.29 9.35 17.92
N GLY A 136 19.57 10.07 17.05
CA GLY A 136 19.08 9.57 15.77
C GLY A 136 18.01 8.47 15.91
N GLY A 137 17.90 7.61 14.88
CA GLY A 137 17.01 6.44 14.92
C GLY A 137 15.53 6.75 14.69
N VAL A 138 14.65 6.31 15.61
CA VAL A 138 13.19 6.40 15.49
C VAL A 138 12.63 7.38 16.51
N GLY A 139 11.92 8.39 16.01
CA GLY A 139 11.15 9.33 16.82
C GLY A 139 9.66 9.00 16.76
N LEU A 140 9.00 8.93 17.91
CA LEU A 140 7.55 8.81 18.01
C LEU A 140 6.97 9.93 18.86
N PHE A 141 6.02 10.68 18.32
CA PHE A 141 5.18 11.60 19.08
C PHE A 141 3.78 11.04 19.15
N TYR A 142 3.21 10.97 20.35
CA TYR A 142 1.82 10.59 20.54
C TYR A 142 1.13 11.57 21.47
N PHE A 143 -0.04 12.06 21.04
CA PHE A 143 -0.87 12.99 21.78
C PHE A 143 -2.28 12.46 21.92
N ALA A 144 -2.79 12.48 23.15
CA ALA A 144 -4.19 12.23 23.47
C ALA A 144 -4.76 13.45 24.21
N GLY A 145 -5.89 13.99 23.75
CA GLY A 145 -6.46 15.23 24.32
C GLY A 145 -7.38 15.98 23.36
N HIS A 146 -7.66 17.25 23.63
CA HIS A 146 -8.37 18.12 22.70
C HIS A 146 -7.45 18.58 21.57
N GLY A 147 -7.96 18.48 20.35
CA GLY A 147 -7.29 19.00 19.16
C GLY A 147 -8.27 19.81 18.32
N VAL A 148 -7.85 20.99 17.88
CA VAL A 148 -8.67 21.92 17.10
C VAL A 148 -8.01 22.17 15.75
N GLN A 149 -8.83 22.25 14.70
CA GLN A 149 -8.38 22.71 13.39
C GLN A 149 -8.78 24.18 13.21
N VAL A 150 -7.82 25.01 12.79
CA VAL A 150 -8.09 26.39 12.36
C VAL A 150 -7.33 26.64 11.05
N HIS A 151 -8.03 27.13 10.03
CA HIS A 151 -7.46 27.42 8.71
C HIS A 151 -6.63 26.28 8.07
N GLY A 152 -7.00 25.02 8.32
CA GLY A 152 -6.29 23.86 7.77
C GLY A 152 -5.06 23.41 8.58
N GLU A 153 -4.76 24.06 9.71
CA GLU A 153 -3.70 23.66 10.64
C GLU A 153 -4.27 22.98 11.88
N ASN A 154 -3.49 22.09 12.47
CA ASN A 154 -3.88 21.32 13.65
C ASN A 154 -3.20 21.87 14.90
N PHE A 155 -3.99 22.20 15.92
CA PHE A 155 -3.52 22.69 17.20
C PHE A 155 -3.85 21.70 18.32
N LEU A 156 -2.85 21.38 19.13
CA LEU A 156 -2.95 20.54 20.32
C LEU A 156 -3.16 21.45 21.53
N ILE A 157 -4.20 21.19 22.32
CA ILE A 157 -4.61 22.09 23.41
C ILE A 157 -4.00 21.64 24.74
N SER A 158 -3.48 22.58 25.52
CA SER A 158 -2.97 22.31 26.87
C SER A 158 -4.06 22.44 27.92
N THR A 159 -3.83 21.90 29.12
CA THR A 159 -4.83 21.92 30.20
C THR A 159 -5.03 23.31 30.82
N ASP A 160 -4.05 24.20 30.65
CA ASP A 160 -4.04 25.57 31.16
C ASP A 160 -4.53 26.63 30.14
N SER A 161 -4.72 26.27 28.86
CA SER A 161 -5.25 27.16 27.83
C SER A 161 -6.61 27.77 28.25
N ASP A 162 -6.78 29.08 28.03
CA ASP A 162 -8.06 29.79 28.21
C ASP A 162 -8.52 30.36 26.87
N ILE A 163 -8.68 29.48 25.88
CA ILE A 163 -9.16 29.84 24.54
C ILE A 163 -10.67 30.07 24.62
N ARG A 164 -11.15 31.23 24.17
CA ARG A 164 -12.57 31.62 24.23
C ARG A 164 -13.25 31.67 22.86
N ASN A 165 -12.44 31.83 21.82
CA ASN A 165 -12.85 31.99 20.43
C ASN A 165 -11.85 31.27 19.49
N GLU A 166 -12.16 31.20 18.20
CA GLU A 166 -11.36 30.47 17.21
C GLU A 166 -10.03 31.18 16.89
N ASP A 167 -10.01 32.52 16.96
CA ASP A 167 -8.84 33.36 16.71
C ASP A 167 -7.73 33.22 17.76
N GLU A 168 -8.07 32.94 19.02
CA GLU A 168 -7.09 32.70 20.11
C GLU A 168 -6.40 31.33 19.99
N VAL A 169 -6.91 30.39 19.18
CA VAL A 169 -6.34 29.03 19.06
C VAL A 169 -4.88 29.04 18.59
N ALA A 170 -4.52 29.97 17.69
CA ALA A 170 -3.16 30.05 17.17
C ALA A 170 -2.15 30.55 18.22
N ASP A 171 -2.60 31.38 19.16
CA ASP A 171 -1.76 31.96 20.22
C ASP A 171 -1.56 30.98 21.39
N ASP A 172 -2.66 30.32 21.78
CA ASP A 172 -2.77 29.49 22.98
C ASP A 172 -2.79 27.97 22.71
N GLY A 173 -2.65 27.56 21.44
CA GLY A 173 -2.50 26.17 21.00
C GLY A 173 -1.06 25.82 20.59
N LEU A 174 -0.72 24.54 20.60
CA LEU A 174 0.54 24.05 20.03
C LEU A 174 0.28 23.50 18.62
N ASN A 175 0.82 24.16 17.59
CA ASN A 175 0.71 23.66 16.23
C ASN A 175 1.43 22.29 16.07
N ALA A 176 0.70 21.27 15.63
CA ALA A 176 1.20 19.92 15.44
C ALA A 176 2.28 19.86 14.33
N SER A 177 2.21 20.74 13.33
CA SER A 177 3.25 20.88 12.30
C SER A 177 4.60 21.25 12.89
N THR A 178 4.63 22.08 13.95
CA THR A 178 5.88 22.43 14.65
C THR A 178 6.55 21.20 15.29
N VAL A 179 5.76 20.23 15.77
CA VAL A 179 6.31 18.98 16.31
C VAL A 179 6.92 18.16 15.18
N LEU A 180 6.19 18.01 14.08
CA LEU A 180 6.63 17.25 12.91
C LEU A 180 7.88 17.86 12.24
N GLU A 181 7.95 19.19 12.12
CA GLU A 181 9.12 19.92 11.60
C GLU A 181 10.36 19.73 12.48
N LYS A 182 10.19 19.72 13.80
CA LYS A 182 11.29 19.44 14.74
C LYS A 182 11.81 18.03 14.58
N MET A 183 10.92 17.06 14.42
CA MET A 183 11.30 15.67 14.14
C MET A 183 12.04 15.53 12.80
N GLN A 184 11.63 16.26 11.76
CA GLN A 184 12.35 16.26 10.48
C GLN A 184 13.73 16.89 10.59
N THR A 185 13.83 18.03 11.28
CA THR A 185 15.11 18.74 11.45
C THR A 185 16.12 17.92 12.26
N ALA A 186 15.66 16.96 13.06
CA ALA A 186 16.53 16.02 13.76
C ALA A 186 17.27 15.06 12.81
N GLY A 187 16.77 14.85 11.58
CA GLY A 187 17.45 14.03 10.57
C GLY A 187 17.51 12.53 10.90
N ASN A 188 16.65 12.06 11.79
CA ASN A 188 16.55 10.66 12.17
C ASN A 188 15.78 9.85 11.09
N ARG A 189 15.89 8.52 11.15
CA ARG A 189 15.46 7.61 10.06
C ARG A 189 13.94 7.53 9.91
N VAL A 190 13.20 7.52 11.03
CA VAL A 190 11.74 7.29 11.05
C VAL A 190 11.08 8.23 12.03
N ASN A 191 10.05 8.94 11.58
CA ASN A 191 9.22 9.84 12.37
C ASN A 191 7.77 9.35 12.38
N LEU A 192 7.23 9.06 13.57
CA LEU A 192 5.85 8.64 13.75
C LEU A 192 5.12 9.70 14.58
N VAL A 193 4.06 10.27 14.04
CA VAL A 193 3.19 11.24 14.74
C VAL A 193 1.81 10.62 14.85
N ILE A 194 1.31 10.41 16.06
CA ILE A 194 0.03 9.75 16.32
C ILE A 194 -0.86 10.69 17.13
N LEU A 195 -1.99 11.07 16.56
CA LEU A 195 -2.92 12.03 17.16
C LEU A 195 -4.24 11.32 17.52
N ASP A 196 -4.38 10.97 18.80
CA ASP A 196 -5.61 10.46 19.42
C ASP A 196 -6.39 11.59 20.09
N ALA A 197 -6.69 12.61 19.31
CA ALA A 197 -7.36 13.80 19.80
C ALA A 197 -8.88 13.74 19.60
N CYS A 198 -9.63 14.06 20.66
CA CYS A 198 -11.07 14.31 20.59
C CYS A 198 -11.29 15.61 19.83
N ARG A 199 -12.22 15.56 18.88
CA ARG A 199 -12.41 16.55 17.81
C ARG A 199 -13.74 17.29 17.94
N ASN A 200 -14.23 17.41 19.18
CA ASN A 200 -15.33 18.32 19.46
C ASN A 200 -14.72 19.70 19.57
N ASN A 201 -14.94 20.58 18.59
CA ASN A 201 -14.57 21.97 18.73
C ASN A 201 -15.41 22.58 19.88
N PRO A 202 -14.85 22.88 21.06
CA PRO A 202 -15.63 23.46 22.15
C PRO A 202 -16.18 24.86 21.79
N PHE A 203 -15.68 25.45 20.70
CA PHE A 203 -16.08 26.74 20.13
C PHE A 203 -17.13 26.64 19.01
N ALA A 204 -17.52 25.43 18.58
CA ALA A 204 -18.50 25.22 17.49
C ALA A 204 -19.87 25.86 17.77
N SER A 205 -20.22 26.10 19.04
CA SER A 205 -21.47 26.81 19.40
C SER A 205 -21.51 28.28 18.96
N LYS A 206 -20.36 28.89 18.62
CA LYS A 206 -20.26 30.32 18.26
C LYS A 206 -19.83 30.59 16.81
N SER A 207 -19.36 29.58 16.08
CA SER A 207 -18.93 29.69 14.67
C SER A 207 -19.74 28.69 13.83
N ARG A 208 -20.56 29.20 12.89
CA ARG A 208 -21.41 28.38 12.01
C ARG A 208 -20.63 27.69 10.87
N SER A 209 -19.30 27.73 10.87
CA SER A 209 -18.49 27.46 9.67
C SER A 209 -17.19 26.68 9.89
N ALA A 210 -16.88 26.24 11.12
CA ALA A 210 -15.67 25.45 11.36
C ALA A 210 -15.93 23.97 11.00
N PRO A 211 -15.09 23.33 10.16
CA PRO A 211 -15.16 21.89 9.93
C PRO A 211 -14.94 21.10 11.24
N ASP A 212 -15.72 20.05 11.48
CA ASP A 212 -15.52 19.19 12.64
C ASP A 212 -14.25 18.34 12.48
N GLY A 213 -13.21 18.58 13.28
CA GLY A 213 -12.05 17.70 13.41
C GLY A 213 -10.75 18.14 12.74
N LEU A 214 -9.67 17.35 12.91
CA LEU A 214 -8.32 17.73 12.46
C LEU A 214 -8.16 17.68 10.93
N ALA A 215 -7.35 18.61 10.41
CA ALA A 215 -6.83 18.61 9.06
C ALA A 215 -5.95 17.39 8.80
N GLY A 216 -5.92 16.93 7.54
CA GLY A 216 -4.86 16.05 7.09
C GLY A 216 -3.54 16.81 6.97
N MET A 217 -2.53 16.45 7.77
CA MET A 217 -1.15 16.92 7.59
C MET A 217 -0.43 16.07 6.54
N ARG A 218 0.29 16.72 5.63
CA ARG A 218 1.21 16.04 4.72
C ARG A 218 2.36 15.44 5.53
N ALA A 219 2.70 14.19 5.29
CA ALA A 219 3.89 13.56 5.87
C ALA A 219 5.10 13.78 4.94
N PRO A 220 6.16 14.47 5.39
CA PRO A 220 7.42 14.58 4.65
C PRO A 220 8.20 13.26 4.70
N GLY A 221 9.24 13.16 3.85
CA GLY A 221 10.05 11.95 3.72
C GLY A 221 10.50 11.39 5.06
N GLY A 222 10.37 10.07 5.23
CA GLY A 222 10.71 9.38 6.48
C GLY A 222 9.68 9.56 7.61
N SER A 223 8.49 10.09 7.33
CA SER A 223 7.44 10.32 8.33
C SER A 223 6.14 9.56 8.05
N LEU A 224 5.42 9.20 9.12
CA LEU A 224 4.04 8.74 9.10
C LEU A 224 3.24 9.52 10.14
N VAL A 225 2.11 10.07 9.71
CA VAL A 225 1.16 10.78 10.58
C VAL A 225 -0.15 9.99 10.63
N ALA A 226 -0.52 9.51 11.82
CA ALA A 226 -1.72 8.72 12.06
C ALA A 226 -2.72 9.49 12.94
N TYR A 227 -4.01 9.30 12.65
CA TYR A 227 -5.13 9.93 13.33
C TYR A 227 -6.10 8.85 13.82
N ALA A 228 -6.65 9.04 15.02
CA ALA A 228 -7.65 8.12 15.57
C ALA A 228 -8.96 8.06 14.77
N THR A 229 -9.22 9.03 13.91
CA THR A 229 -10.40 9.10 13.03
C THR A 229 -10.09 9.90 11.75
N ALA A 230 -10.93 9.77 10.73
CA ALA A 230 -10.75 10.40 9.42
C ALA A 230 -10.76 11.93 9.54
N PRO A 231 -9.98 12.68 8.73
CA PRO A 231 -10.07 14.14 8.69
C PRO A 231 -11.52 14.60 8.54
N GLY A 232 -11.96 15.61 9.29
CA GLY A 232 -13.36 16.04 9.23
C GLY A 232 -14.36 15.18 10.04
N SER A 233 -13.90 14.24 10.87
CA SER A 233 -14.75 13.37 11.71
C SER A 233 -14.26 13.31 13.16
N VAL A 234 -15.10 12.81 14.09
CA VAL A 234 -14.84 12.72 15.54
C VAL A 234 -14.45 11.30 15.97
N ALA A 235 -13.58 11.18 16.97
CA ALA A 235 -13.22 9.90 17.61
C ALA A 235 -14.10 9.68 18.85
N SER A 236 -14.55 8.44 19.08
CA SER A 236 -15.36 8.11 20.25
C SER A 236 -14.48 7.70 21.42
N ASP A 237 -14.76 8.28 22.60
CA ASP A 237 -14.11 7.88 23.86
C ASP A 237 -14.45 6.43 24.25
N GLY A 238 -15.54 5.87 23.71
CA GLY A 238 -15.99 4.52 24.04
C GLY A 238 -16.38 4.35 25.52
N PRO A 239 -16.85 3.15 25.91
CA PRO A 239 -17.19 2.85 27.31
C PRO A 239 -15.99 2.35 28.15
N GLY A 240 -14.85 2.10 27.50
CA GLY A 240 -13.67 1.47 28.12
C GLY A 240 -12.84 2.40 29.01
N ARG A 241 -11.80 1.82 29.63
CA ARG A 241 -10.81 2.55 30.44
C ARG A 241 -9.91 3.44 29.57
N ASN A 242 -9.64 3.00 28.35
CA ASN A 242 -8.82 3.70 27.36
C ASN A 242 -9.68 3.97 26.11
N GLY A 243 -9.24 4.87 25.24
CA GLY A 243 -9.90 5.15 23.97
C GLY A 243 -9.84 3.96 23.02
N LEU A 244 -10.90 3.76 22.22
CA LEU A 244 -11.04 2.63 21.31
C LEU A 244 -9.84 2.50 20.34
N TYR A 245 -9.32 3.63 19.88
CA TYR A 245 -8.15 3.67 19.01
C TYR A 245 -6.90 3.18 19.74
N THR A 246 -6.61 3.75 20.91
CA THR A 246 -5.44 3.41 21.72
C THR A 246 -5.42 1.95 22.16
N GLU A 247 -6.57 1.36 22.53
CA GLU A 247 -6.62 -0.06 22.89
C GLU A 247 -6.22 -0.98 21.74
N ASN A 248 -6.71 -0.68 20.53
CA ASN A 248 -6.37 -1.46 19.35
C ASN A 248 -4.93 -1.21 18.88
N LEU A 249 -4.44 0.03 19.00
CA LEU A 249 -3.05 0.38 18.70
C LEU A 249 -2.07 -0.35 19.62
N ALA A 250 -2.32 -0.30 20.93
CA ALA A 250 -1.53 -1.02 21.93
C ALA A 250 -1.46 -2.53 21.64
N ARG A 251 -2.58 -3.14 21.22
CA ARG A 251 -2.62 -4.57 20.86
C ARG A 251 -1.80 -4.86 19.60
N ALA A 252 -1.88 -3.99 18.59
CA ALA A 252 -1.17 -4.17 17.33
C ALA A 252 0.35 -3.97 17.48
N ILE A 253 0.79 -2.96 18.24
CA ILE A 253 2.22 -2.68 18.51
C ILE A 253 2.93 -3.87 19.17
N ARG A 254 2.23 -4.61 20.04
CA ARG A 254 2.79 -5.79 20.72
C ARG A 254 3.07 -6.96 19.78
N GLN A 255 2.47 -6.99 18.59
CA GLN A 255 2.69 -8.09 17.66
C GLN A 255 4.10 -8.02 17.07
N PRO A 256 4.91 -9.08 17.22
CA PRO A 256 6.28 -9.08 16.74
C PRO A 256 6.34 -9.14 15.21
N GLY A 257 7.27 -8.40 14.64
CA GLY A 257 7.60 -8.37 13.22
C GLY A 257 6.57 -7.73 12.32
N LEU A 258 5.54 -7.07 12.87
CA LEU A 258 4.51 -6.41 12.08
C LEU A 258 5.03 -5.08 11.50
N PRO A 259 5.02 -4.88 10.17
CA PRO A 259 5.33 -3.59 9.57
C PRO A 259 4.37 -2.51 10.08
N VAL A 260 4.87 -1.30 10.25
CA VAL A 260 4.11 -0.17 10.80
C VAL A 260 2.84 0.14 10.01
N GLU A 261 2.86 0.00 8.68
CA GLU A 261 1.69 0.17 7.82
C GLU A 261 0.62 -0.88 8.13
N GLU A 262 1.01 -2.13 8.37
CA GLU A 262 0.09 -3.21 8.71
C GLU A 262 -0.44 -3.06 10.14
N VAL A 263 0.37 -2.52 11.08
CA VAL A 263 -0.10 -2.12 12.42
C VAL A 263 -1.28 -1.15 12.29
N PHE A 264 -1.11 -0.04 11.55
CA PHE A 264 -2.17 0.96 11.42
C PHE A 264 -3.39 0.45 10.62
N LYS A 265 -3.18 -0.41 9.62
CA LYS A 265 -4.26 -1.08 8.89
C LYS A 265 -5.09 -2.03 9.77
N GLN A 266 -4.44 -2.82 10.64
CA GLN A 266 -5.14 -3.66 11.61
C GLN A 266 -5.94 -2.81 12.60
N VAL A 267 -5.35 -1.72 13.09
CA VAL A 267 -6.03 -0.76 13.98
C VAL A 267 -7.27 -0.18 13.30
N ARG A 268 -7.15 0.30 12.05
CA ARG A 268 -8.29 0.81 11.28
C ARG A 268 -9.40 -0.22 11.15
N THR A 269 -9.05 -1.45 10.80
CA THR A 269 -10.02 -2.56 10.62
C THR A 269 -10.75 -2.87 11.93
N ALA A 270 -10.01 -2.97 13.03
CA ALA A 270 -10.57 -3.27 14.34
C ALA A 270 -11.47 -2.14 14.86
N VAL A 271 -11.01 -0.88 14.76
CA VAL A 271 -11.77 0.30 15.20
C VAL A 271 -13.03 0.48 14.37
N ARG A 272 -12.98 0.36 13.03
CA ARG A 272 -14.20 0.43 12.19
C ARG A 272 -15.20 -0.64 12.57
N LYS A 273 -14.75 -1.88 12.78
CA LYS A 273 -15.62 -2.99 13.18
C LYS A 273 -16.26 -2.74 14.55
N GLN A 274 -15.47 -2.35 15.55
CA GLN A 274 -15.96 -2.17 16.93
C GLN A 274 -16.81 -0.91 17.11
N SER A 275 -16.59 0.12 16.28
CA SER A 275 -17.40 1.34 16.25
C SER A 275 -18.62 1.25 15.32
N ASN A 276 -18.91 0.10 14.73
CA ASN A 276 -19.98 -0.04 13.71
C ASN A 276 -19.87 1.00 12.58
N ASN A 277 -18.66 1.19 12.05
CA ASN A 277 -18.29 2.17 11.03
C ASN A 277 -18.39 3.66 11.45
N GLN A 278 -18.61 3.97 12.72
CA GLN A 278 -18.70 5.36 13.19
C GLN A 278 -17.34 6.04 13.32
N GLN A 279 -16.26 5.27 13.49
CA GLN A 279 -14.89 5.78 13.59
C GLN A 279 -13.99 5.05 12.60
N THR A 280 -13.31 5.82 11.76
CA THR A 280 -12.38 5.29 10.75
C THR A 280 -11.01 5.94 10.92
N PRO A 281 -10.05 5.27 11.58
CA PRO A 281 -8.68 5.77 11.68
C PRO A 281 -8.04 6.03 10.30
N TRP A 282 -7.16 7.02 10.23
CA TRP A 282 -6.55 7.47 8.99
C TRP A 282 -5.04 7.69 9.16
N GLU A 283 -4.26 7.49 8.10
CA GLU A 283 -2.83 7.74 8.11
C GLU A 283 -2.34 8.32 6.79
N ASN A 284 -1.33 9.20 6.88
CA ASN A 284 -0.56 9.71 5.76
C ASN A 284 0.89 9.28 5.95
N THR A 285 1.49 8.63 4.95
CA THR A 285 2.84 8.06 5.06
C THR A 285 3.72 8.44 3.88
N ALA A 286 4.96 8.81 4.18
CA ALA A 286 6.07 8.97 3.23
C ALA A 286 7.31 8.24 3.76
N LEU A 287 7.11 7.10 4.44
CA LEU A 287 8.19 6.24 4.91
C LEU A 287 8.89 5.57 3.71
N GLU A 288 10.21 5.70 3.64
CA GLU A 288 11.03 5.14 2.56
C GLU A 288 11.63 3.77 2.92
N GLY A 289 11.52 3.35 4.19
CA GLY A 289 12.10 2.11 4.69
C GLY A 289 11.17 1.38 5.67
N GLN A 290 11.53 0.14 6.02
CA GLN A 290 10.72 -0.67 6.92
C GLN A 290 10.92 -0.25 8.38
N PHE A 291 9.82 -0.27 9.14
CA PHE A 291 9.83 -0.14 10.59
C PHE A 291 8.81 -1.12 11.18
N ALA A 292 9.22 -1.81 12.24
CA ALA A 292 8.34 -2.63 13.08
C ALA A 292 8.58 -2.21 14.53
N PHE A 293 7.50 -2.10 15.30
CA PHE A 293 7.61 -1.72 16.70
C PHE A 293 8.33 -2.79 17.51
N ASN A 294 8.00 -4.07 17.32
CA ASN A 294 8.62 -5.17 18.04
C ASN A 294 9.24 -6.17 17.06
N GLY A 295 10.44 -6.69 17.36
CA GLY A 295 11.17 -7.61 16.48
C GLY A 295 11.68 -6.97 15.18
N GLN A 296 12.32 -7.79 14.34
CA GLN A 296 12.66 -7.41 12.97
C GLN A 296 11.40 -7.51 12.11
N PRO A 297 11.13 -6.55 11.20
CA PRO A 297 10.00 -6.63 10.29
C PRO A 297 10.05 -7.98 9.57
N SER A 298 9.04 -8.80 9.78
CA SER A 298 8.95 -10.12 9.16
C SER A 298 8.78 -9.92 7.67
N SER A 299 9.75 -10.40 6.89
CA SER A 299 9.64 -10.50 5.43
C SER A 299 8.54 -11.46 4.99
N ALA A 300 7.92 -12.21 5.92
CA ALA A 300 6.89 -13.22 5.66
C ALA A 300 5.44 -12.68 5.69
N GLY A 301 5.25 -11.37 5.51
CA GLY A 301 3.92 -10.75 5.62
C GLY A 301 3.73 -9.49 4.78
N ARG A 302 4.30 -9.42 3.57
CA ARG A 302 3.84 -8.41 2.61
C ARG A 302 2.45 -8.80 2.08
N PRO A 303 1.41 -7.96 2.22
CA PRO A 303 0.67 -7.63 1.02
C PRO A 303 1.69 -6.98 0.08
N ASP A 304 1.86 -7.52 -1.12
CA ASP A 304 2.75 -6.92 -2.11
C ASP A 304 2.37 -5.44 -2.35
N ALA A 305 3.29 -4.66 -2.92
CA ALA A 305 3.05 -3.25 -3.22
C ALA A 305 1.77 -3.06 -4.05
N ALA A 306 1.43 -4.04 -4.90
CA ALA A 306 0.20 -4.07 -5.67
C ALA A 306 -1.07 -4.26 -4.81
N THR A 307 -1.00 -4.98 -3.70
CA THR A 307 -2.10 -5.25 -2.77
C THR A 307 -2.35 -4.04 -1.86
N LEU A 308 -1.29 -3.35 -1.45
CA LEU A 308 -1.39 -2.07 -0.74
C LEU A 308 -1.94 -0.98 -1.66
N GLU A 309 -1.49 -0.95 -2.89
CA GLU A 309 -2.01 -0.06 -3.92
C GLU A 309 -3.49 -0.37 -4.25
N LEU A 310 -3.85 -1.64 -4.41
CA LEU A 310 -5.23 -2.09 -4.65
C LEU A 310 -6.15 -1.69 -3.49
N ALA A 311 -5.72 -1.89 -2.24
CA ALA A 311 -6.52 -1.48 -1.08
C ALA A 311 -6.72 0.04 -1.02
N PHE A 312 -5.71 0.83 -1.38
CA PHE A 312 -5.85 2.29 -1.50
C PHE A 312 -6.83 2.62 -2.63
N TRP A 313 -6.62 2.05 -3.81
CA TRP A 313 -7.49 2.28 -4.96
C TRP A 313 -8.95 1.92 -4.69
N GLU A 314 -9.23 0.76 -4.08
CA GLU A 314 -10.57 0.34 -3.66
C GLU A 314 -11.24 1.37 -2.74
N SER A 315 -10.46 2.06 -1.89
CA SER A 315 -10.99 3.08 -0.99
C SER A 315 -11.34 4.41 -1.68
N VAL A 316 -10.68 4.75 -2.79
CA VAL A 316 -10.87 6.05 -3.48
C VAL A 316 -11.59 5.96 -4.83
N LYS A 317 -11.69 4.77 -5.45
CA LYS A 317 -12.23 4.58 -6.80
C LYS A 317 -13.68 5.07 -6.95
N ALA A 318 -14.45 5.01 -5.87
CA ALA A 318 -15.85 5.43 -5.82
C ALA A 318 -16.03 6.88 -5.32
N SER A 319 -14.94 7.58 -4.97
CA SER A 319 -15.04 8.96 -4.50
C SER A 319 -15.51 9.91 -5.61
N ASN A 320 -16.29 10.91 -5.21
CA ASN A 320 -16.73 12.02 -6.05
C ASN A 320 -15.88 13.29 -5.83
N TYR A 321 -14.84 13.20 -5.00
CA TYR A 321 -13.92 14.30 -4.76
C TYR A 321 -12.62 14.06 -5.55
N PRO A 322 -12.27 14.95 -6.50
CA PRO A 322 -11.00 14.84 -7.24
C PRO A 322 -9.77 14.75 -6.33
N ALA A 323 -9.83 15.36 -5.15
CA ALA A 323 -8.75 15.37 -4.17
C ALA A 323 -8.37 13.95 -3.69
N ASP A 324 -9.34 13.04 -3.53
CA ASP A 324 -9.08 11.67 -3.04
C ASP A 324 -8.30 10.84 -4.06
N LEU A 325 -8.65 11.03 -5.34
CA LEU A 325 -7.96 10.40 -6.46
C LEU A 325 -6.60 11.05 -6.71
N GLN A 326 -6.48 12.36 -6.47
CA GLN A 326 -5.20 13.07 -6.51
C GLN A 326 -4.27 12.60 -5.38
N ALA A 327 -4.81 12.29 -4.20
CA ALA A 327 -4.04 11.72 -3.10
C ALA A 327 -3.50 10.33 -3.46
N TYR A 328 -4.31 9.50 -4.11
CA TYR A 328 -3.84 8.23 -4.68
C TYR A 328 -2.74 8.43 -5.73
N LEU A 329 -2.87 9.41 -6.64
CA LEU A 329 -1.82 9.73 -7.64
C LEU A 329 -0.55 10.33 -7.04
N ALA A 330 -0.66 11.03 -5.92
CA ALA A 330 0.49 11.56 -5.21
C ALA A 330 1.30 10.43 -4.55
N GLN A 331 0.61 9.40 -4.05
CA GLN A 331 1.23 8.22 -3.44
C GLN A 331 1.76 7.22 -4.49
N TYR A 332 1.02 7.04 -5.58
CA TYR A 332 1.32 6.09 -6.66
C TYR A 332 1.30 6.77 -8.03
N PRO A 333 2.26 7.66 -8.33
CA PRO A 333 2.27 8.45 -9.58
C PRO A 333 2.36 7.59 -10.85
N GLU A 334 3.03 6.45 -10.74
CA GLU A 334 3.16 5.38 -11.75
C GLU A 334 2.48 4.07 -11.29
N GLY A 335 1.50 4.17 -10.40
CA GLY A 335 0.77 3.02 -9.86
C GLY A 335 -0.09 2.28 -10.89
N LEU A 336 -0.40 1.01 -10.60
CA LEU A 336 -1.36 0.15 -11.30
C LEU A 336 -2.70 0.83 -11.67
N PHE A 337 -3.20 1.73 -10.82
CA PHE A 337 -4.47 2.47 -11.06
C PHE A 337 -4.26 3.96 -11.35
N ALA A 338 -3.03 4.42 -11.57
CA ALA A 338 -2.72 5.84 -11.83
C ALA A 338 -3.48 6.37 -13.06
N SER A 339 -3.58 5.56 -14.11
CA SER A 339 -4.34 5.91 -15.31
C SER A 339 -5.84 6.03 -15.02
N LEU A 340 -6.40 5.17 -14.15
CA LEU A 340 -7.80 5.22 -13.76
C LEU A 340 -8.10 6.43 -12.88
N ALA A 341 -7.21 6.76 -11.94
CA ALA A 341 -7.33 7.93 -11.10
C ALA A 341 -7.22 9.24 -11.90
N LYS A 342 -6.26 9.34 -12.83
CA LYS A 342 -6.13 10.48 -13.77
C LYS A 342 -7.41 10.65 -14.59
N GLY A 343 -7.96 9.55 -15.12
CA GLY A 343 -9.23 9.56 -15.86
C GLY A 343 -10.41 9.99 -15.00
N ARG A 344 -10.51 9.51 -13.76
CA ARG A 344 -11.60 9.86 -12.84
C ARG A 344 -11.50 11.31 -12.35
N ILE A 345 -10.31 11.84 -12.11
CA ILE A 345 -10.09 13.27 -11.81
C ILE A 345 -10.51 14.13 -12.99
N ALA A 346 -10.18 13.73 -14.22
CA ALA A 346 -10.61 14.45 -15.41
C ALA A 346 -12.15 14.46 -15.52
N GLN A 347 -12.81 13.33 -15.24
CA GLN A 347 -14.28 13.25 -15.19
C GLN A 347 -14.90 14.14 -14.11
N LEU A 348 -14.32 14.18 -12.91
CA LEU A 348 -14.85 15.00 -11.81
C LEU A 348 -14.55 16.49 -11.99
N LYS A 349 -13.41 16.86 -12.59
CA LYS A 349 -13.05 18.25 -12.92
C LYS A 349 -13.84 18.80 -14.12
N ALA A 350 -14.31 17.93 -15.00
CA ALA A 350 -15.24 18.28 -16.07
C ALA A 350 -16.68 18.50 -15.57
N GLY A 351 -16.94 18.43 -14.25
CA GLY A 351 -18.25 18.60 -13.62
C GLY A 351 -19.03 17.29 -13.58
N GLY A 352 -19.13 16.67 -12.40
CA GLY A 352 -20.22 15.71 -12.16
C GLY A 352 -21.54 16.47 -11.99
N PRO A 353 -22.72 15.88 -12.30
CA PRO A 353 -23.02 14.91 -13.35
C PRO A 353 -22.71 15.48 -14.74
N LEU A 354 -22.44 14.59 -15.71
CA LEU A 354 -22.11 14.93 -17.10
C LEU A 354 -23.18 15.84 -17.71
N ASN A 355 -22.88 17.13 -17.79
CA ASN A 355 -23.41 18.00 -18.82
C ASN A 355 -22.24 18.62 -19.59
N ALA A 356 -22.16 18.23 -20.86
CA ALA A 356 -21.42 18.85 -21.97
C ALA A 356 -19.87 18.75 -21.89
N SER A 357 -19.13 18.10 -22.80
CA SER A 357 -19.39 17.76 -24.21
C SER A 357 -18.41 16.66 -24.66
N GLY A 358 -18.92 15.59 -25.28
CA GLY A 358 -18.13 14.66 -26.10
C GLY A 358 -18.31 13.16 -25.83
N THR A 359 -18.91 12.75 -24.72
CA THR A 359 -19.23 11.32 -24.47
C THR A 359 -20.65 11.03 -24.90
N ASN A 360 -20.83 10.24 -25.96
CA ASN A 360 -22.14 9.67 -26.28
C ASN A 360 -22.49 8.63 -25.21
N LEU A 361 -23.55 8.88 -24.43
CA LEU A 361 -24.21 7.86 -23.64
C LEU A 361 -24.84 6.86 -24.61
N LEU A 362 -24.36 5.61 -24.59
CA LEU A 362 -24.80 4.56 -25.52
C LEU A 362 -25.93 3.71 -24.95
N GLY A 363 -26.14 3.75 -23.63
CA GLY A 363 -27.15 2.96 -22.94
C GLY A 363 -26.77 2.74 -21.48
N THR A 364 -27.40 1.76 -20.85
CA THR A 364 -27.08 1.38 -19.46
C THR A 364 -26.75 -0.09 -19.35
N LEU A 365 -25.78 -0.41 -18.51
CA LEU A 365 -25.33 -1.75 -18.17
C LEU A 365 -25.93 -2.18 -16.85
N ASP A 366 -26.71 -3.25 -16.84
CA ASP A 366 -27.06 -3.95 -15.60
C ASP A 366 -26.06 -5.09 -15.38
N LEU A 367 -25.34 -5.05 -14.27
CA LEU A 367 -24.52 -6.15 -13.75
C LEU A 367 -25.32 -6.86 -12.66
N ILE A 368 -25.51 -8.16 -12.82
CA ILE A 368 -26.28 -8.98 -11.89
C ILE A 368 -25.42 -10.15 -11.43
N ASP A 369 -25.07 -10.20 -10.16
CA ASP A 369 -24.52 -11.41 -9.55
C ASP A 369 -25.66 -12.43 -9.42
N ILE A 370 -25.59 -13.52 -10.19
CA ILE A 370 -26.66 -14.51 -10.24
C ILE A 370 -26.67 -15.47 -9.03
N LEU A 371 -25.63 -15.43 -8.18
CA LEU A 371 -25.58 -16.18 -6.92
C LEU A 371 -26.16 -15.36 -5.78
N SER A 372 -25.73 -14.10 -5.63
CA SER A 372 -26.19 -13.24 -4.53
C SER A 372 -27.46 -12.45 -4.86
N GLY A 373 -27.81 -12.33 -6.14
CA GLY A 373 -28.92 -11.51 -6.62
C GLY A 373 -28.63 -10.01 -6.61
N GLN A 374 -27.42 -9.58 -6.24
CA GLN A 374 -27.03 -8.18 -6.23
C GLN A 374 -27.04 -7.60 -7.64
N LYS A 375 -27.50 -6.34 -7.75
CA LYS A 375 -27.61 -5.61 -9.01
C LYS A 375 -26.88 -4.28 -8.94
N GLN A 376 -26.08 -3.99 -9.95
CA GLN A 376 -25.42 -2.71 -10.15
C GLN A 376 -25.77 -2.17 -11.53
N LYS A 377 -26.09 -0.88 -11.61
CA LYS A 377 -26.38 -0.20 -12.87
C LYS A 377 -25.27 0.79 -13.19
N LEU A 378 -24.78 0.78 -14.44
CA LEU A 378 -23.70 1.65 -14.90
C LEU A 378 -24.09 2.31 -16.23
N ASP A 379 -23.74 3.57 -16.40
CA ASP A 379 -23.90 4.24 -17.69
C ASP A 379 -22.82 3.76 -18.67
N VAL A 380 -23.24 3.37 -19.87
CA VAL A 380 -22.32 2.96 -20.93
C VAL A 380 -21.92 4.16 -21.75
N THR A 381 -20.68 4.59 -21.59
CA THR A 381 -20.07 5.69 -22.33
C THR A 381 -18.89 5.17 -23.14
N THR A 382 -18.54 5.92 -24.18
CA THR A 382 -17.42 5.61 -25.06
C THR A 382 -16.44 6.78 -25.08
N ALA A 383 -15.15 6.46 -25.17
CA ALA A 383 -14.07 7.40 -25.42
C ALA A 383 -13.19 6.85 -26.54
N GLU A 384 -12.79 7.71 -27.47
CA GLU A 384 -11.88 7.35 -28.55
C GLU A 384 -10.49 7.96 -28.28
N ALA A 385 -9.46 7.12 -28.31
CA ALA A 385 -8.08 7.55 -28.15
C ALA A 385 -7.12 6.57 -28.86
N ASN A 386 -6.06 7.10 -29.48
CA ASN A 386 -4.96 6.32 -30.04
C ASN A 386 -5.39 5.19 -31.00
N GLY A 387 -6.40 5.44 -31.86
CA GLY A 387 -6.89 4.43 -32.81
C GLY A 387 -7.64 3.27 -32.16
N SER A 388 -8.14 3.45 -30.95
CA SER A 388 -9.00 2.49 -30.25
C SER A 388 -10.17 3.19 -29.58
N ARG A 389 -11.29 2.49 -29.47
CA ARG A 389 -12.48 2.91 -28.76
C ARG A 389 -12.56 2.15 -27.44
N THR A 390 -12.63 2.90 -26.35
CA THR A 390 -12.71 2.37 -24.98
C THR A 390 -14.10 2.62 -24.44
N TYR A 391 -14.72 1.58 -23.88
CA TYR A 391 -16.05 1.65 -23.29
C TYR A 391 -15.96 1.67 -21.77
N SER A 392 -16.91 2.32 -21.10
CA SER A 392 -17.01 2.30 -19.63
C SER A 392 -17.31 0.89 -19.07
N THR A 393 -17.73 -0.05 -19.92
CA THR A 393 -17.80 -1.48 -19.59
C THR A 393 -16.41 -2.08 -19.29
N GLY A 394 -15.33 -1.43 -19.73
CA GLY A 394 -13.96 -1.95 -19.68
C GLY A 394 -13.51 -2.62 -20.97
N ASP A 395 -14.37 -2.66 -21.99
CA ASP A 395 -14.03 -3.22 -23.30
C ASP A 395 -13.20 -2.21 -24.12
N ILE A 396 -12.23 -2.69 -24.89
CA ILE A 396 -11.41 -1.88 -25.79
C ILE A 396 -11.43 -2.53 -27.16
N ILE A 397 -11.80 -1.75 -28.18
CA ILE A 397 -11.94 -2.19 -29.56
C ILE A 397 -11.02 -1.34 -30.44
N SER A 398 -10.21 -1.98 -31.30
CA SER A 398 -9.34 -1.26 -32.23
C SER A 398 -10.16 -0.55 -33.31
N SER A 399 -9.59 0.45 -33.98
CA SER A 399 -10.24 1.11 -35.13
C SER A 399 -10.55 0.17 -36.30
N LYS A 400 -9.93 -1.03 -36.31
CA LYS A 400 -10.20 -2.11 -37.27
C LYS A 400 -11.29 -3.07 -36.80
N GLY A 401 -11.86 -2.83 -35.62
CA GLY A 401 -12.88 -3.67 -35.00
C GLY A 401 -12.34 -4.83 -34.16
N GLU A 402 -11.03 -4.94 -33.94
CA GLU A 402 -10.48 -6.06 -33.16
C GLU A 402 -10.76 -5.86 -31.67
N VAL A 403 -11.26 -6.88 -30.98
CA VAL A 403 -11.44 -6.82 -29.53
C VAL A 403 -10.08 -6.99 -28.86
N LEU A 404 -9.59 -5.90 -28.27
CA LEU A 404 -8.29 -5.84 -27.59
C LEU A 404 -8.42 -6.11 -26.08
N GLN A 405 -9.56 -5.80 -25.50
CA GLN A 405 -9.87 -6.03 -24.09
C GLN A 405 -11.37 -6.27 -23.92
N LEU A 406 -11.75 -7.17 -23.02
CA LEU A 406 -13.13 -7.60 -22.82
C LEU A 406 -13.42 -7.89 -21.34
N ARG A 407 -14.63 -7.51 -20.88
CA ARG A 407 -15.15 -7.91 -19.58
C ARG A 407 -15.80 -9.31 -19.61
N VAL A 408 -15.36 -10.16 -18.69
CA VAL A 408 -15.87 -11.52 -18.45
C VAL A 408 -16.35 -11.59 -17.00
N GLY A 409 -17.64 -11.31 -16.79
CA GLY A 409 -18.20 -11.11 -15.46
C GLY A 409 -17.58 -9.89 -14.77
N GLU A 410 -17.01 -10.06 -13.59
CA GLU A 410 -16.29 -8.98 -12.89
C GLU A 410 -14.86 -8.77 -13.39
N HIS A 411 -14.30 -9.72 -14.14
CA HIS A 411 -12.92 -9.68 -14.60
C HIS A 411 -12.81 -8.95 -15.93
N VAL A 412 -11.72 -8.20 -16.12
CA VAL A 412 -11.38 -7.57 -17.40
C VAL A 412 -10.14 -8.26 -17.95
N LEU A 413 -10.21 -8.77 -19.17
CA LEU A 413 -9.15 -9.54 -19.81
C LEU A 413 -8.64 -8.79 -21.04
N ARG A 414 -7.33 -8.54 -21.12
CA ARG A 414 -6.66 -7.96 -22.27
C ARG A 414 -6.08 -9.06 -23.14
N VAL A 415 -6.18 -8.92 -24.44
CA VAL A 415 -5.56 -9.83 -25.40
C VAL A 415 -4.07 -9.50 -25.49
N THR A 416 -3.22 -10.50 -25.25
CA THR A 416 -1.75 -10.37 -25.32
C THR A 416 -1.17 -11.10 -26.53
N GLY A 417 -1.94 -11.99 -27.15
CA GLY A 417 -1.53 -12.75 -28.32
C GLY A 417 -2.71 -13.53 -28.92
N GLY A 418 -2.52 -14.00 -30.16
CA GLY A 418 -3.64 -14.48 -30.96
C GLY A 418 -4.66 -13.37 -31.25
N ALA A 419 -5.91 -13.75 -31.53
CA ALA A 419 -6.97 -12.79 -31.78
C ALA A 419 -8.32 -13.31 -31.24
N LEU A 420 -9.11 -12.38 -30.72
CA LEU A 420 -10.54 -12.58 -30.52
C LEU A 420 -11.29 -12.31 -31.85
N TRP A 421 -12.62 -12.32 -31.81
CA TRP A 421 -13.42 -11.90 -32.96
C TRP A 421 -13.28 -10.41 -33.22
N THR A 422 -13.63 -10.00 -34.43
CA THR A 422 -13.79 -8.60 -34.80
C THR A 422 -15.24 -8.17 -34.67
N VAL A 423 -15.46 -6.96 -34.17
CA VAL A 423 -16.74 -6.30 -34.13
C VAL A 423 -16.82 -5.16 -35.16
N PRO A 424 -18.00 -4.89 -35.75
CA PRO A 424 -19.23 -5.66 -35.61
C PRO A 424 -19.08 -7.07 -36.18
N LEU A 425 -19.65 -8.06 -35.47
CA LEU A 425 -19.56 -9.47 -35.86
C LEU A 425 -20.29 -9.68 -37.19
N LYS A 426 -19.60 -10.32 -38.13
CA LYS A 426 -20.22 -10.81 -39.36
C LYS A 426 -21.11 -12.01 -39.03
N GLU A 427 -22.22 -12.19 -39.74
CA GLU A 427 -23.07 -13.40 -39.65
C GLU A 427 -22.40 -14.62 -40.32
N GLN A 428 -21.18 -14.93 -39.89
CA GLN A 428 -20.41 -16.06 -40.37
C GLN A 428 -19.83 -16.79 -39.17
N ALA A 429 -19.88 -18.12 -39.21
CA ALA A 429 -19.24 -18.93 -38.20
C ALA A 429 -17.73 -18.67 -38.19
N SER A 430 -17.18 -18.43 -37.00
CA SER A 430 -15.74 -18.25 -36.81
C SER A 430 -15.34 -18.78 -35.45
N SER A 431 -14.08 -19.14 -35.29
CA SER A 431 -13.52 -19.59 -34.01
C SER A 431 -12.05 -19.21 -33.94
N GLY A 432 -11.53 -19.21 -32.72
CA GLY A 432 -10.15 -18.84 -32.50
C GLY A 432 -9.66 -19.16 -31.10
N LEU A 433 -8.37 -18.88 -30.91
CA LEU A 433 -7.68 -18.93 -29.64
C LEU A 433 -6.94 -17.61 -29.45
N ALA A 434 -7.22 -16.94 -28.34
CA ALA A 434 -6.45 -15.80 -27.90
C ALA A 434 -5.71 -16.15 -26.59
N THR A 435 -4.51 -15.61 -26.42
CA THR A 435 -3.89 -15.51 -25.10
C THR A 435 -4.33 -14.20 -24.46
N VAL A 436 -4.68 -14.30 -23.20
CA VAL A 436 -5.28 -13.18 -22.45
C VAL A 436 -4.57 -12.99 -21.12
N GLU A 437 -4.57 -11.76 -20.66
CA GLU A 437 -4.05 -11.36 -19.36
C GLU A 437 -5.15 -10.65 -18.59
N GLN A 438 -5.27 -10.93 -17.29
CA GLN A 438 -6.19 -10.19 -16.44
C GLN A 438 -5.66 -8.78 -16.16
N VAL A 439 -6.47 -7.77 -16.45
CA VAL A 439 -6.12 -6.35 -16.30
C VAL A 439 -6.41 -5.89 -14.89
N GLY A 440 -5.53 -5.06 -14.33
CA GLY A 440 -5.74 -4.43 -13.01
C GLY A 440 -5.34 -5.32 -11.82
N VAL A 441 -4.64 -6.43 -12.06
CA VAL A 441 -3.98 -7.24 -11.03
C VAL A 441 -2.47 -7.11 -11.20
N GLY A 442 -1.73 -6.79 -10.14
CA GLY A 442 -0.29 -6.47 -10.18
C GLY A 442 0.66 -7.63 -10.52
N TYR A 443 0.11 -8.76 -10.98
CA TYR A 443 0.82 -9.91 -11.52
C TYR A 443 0.03 -10.46 -12.70
N SER A 444 0.63 -10.46 -13.89
CA SER A 444 0.09 -11.08 -15.09
C SER A 444 0.46 -12.55 -15.10
N VAL A 445 -0.53 -13.42 -15.30
CA VAL A 445 -0.25 -14.78 -15.77
C VAL A 445 -1.10 -15.04 -17.00
N GLU A 446 -0.45 -15.46 -18.07
CA GLU A 446 -1.11 -15.72 -19.35
C GLU A 446 -2.18 -16.80 -19.19
N GLY A 447 -3.37 -16.49 -19.71
CA GLY A 447 -4.47 -17.39 -19.89
C GLY A 447 -4.77 -17.64 -21.37
N THR A 448 -5.67 -18.57 -21.61
CA THR A 448 -6.17 -18.93 -22.94
C THR A 448 -7.67 -18.71 -23.02
N PHE A 449 -8.11 -18.24 -24.18
CA PHE A 449 -9.51 -17.96 -24.48
C PHE A 449 -9.88 -18.65 -25.79
N HIS A 450 -10.42 -19.86 -25.69
CA HIS A 450 -11.01 -20.56 -26.83
C HIS A 450 -12.41 -20.03 -27.06
N TRP A 451 -12.71 -19.57 -28.28
CA TRP A 451 -14.00 -18.97 -28.59
C TRP A 451 -14.54 -19.46 -29.94
N THR A 452 -15.87 -19.45 -30.05
CA THR A 452 -16.62 -19.75 -31.27
C THR A 452 -17.77 -18.76 -31.40
N ALA A 453 -17.85 -18.07 -32.53
CA ALA A 453 -18.98 -17.23 -32.92
C ALA A 453 -19.90 -18.00 -33.87
N THR A 454 -21.18 -18.09 -33.55
CA THR A 454 -22.19 -18.82 -34.31
C THR A 454 -23.39 -17.91 -34.59
N PRO A 455 -23.83 -17.72 -35.85
CA PRO A 455 -25.07 -17.04 -36.15
C PRO A 455 -26.26 -17.79 -35.54
N ILE A 456 -27.13 -17.08 -34.83
CA ILE A 456 -28.31 -17.67 -34.17
C ILE A 456 -29.64 -17.21 -34.81
N GLY A 457 -29.55 -16.52 -35.95
CA GLY A 457 -30.70 -15.95 -36.67
C GLY A 457 -31.12 -14.57 -36.12
N GLN A 458 -32.06 -13.94 -36.82
CA GLN A 458 -32.61 -12.62 -36.46
C GLN A 458 -31.57 -11.48 -36.36
N GLY A 459 -30.52 -11.51 -37.19
CA GLY A 459 -29.48 -10.48 -37.10
C GLY A 459 -28.57 -10.64 -35.90
N LYS A 460 -28.46 -11.84 -35.29
CA LYS A 460 -27.69 -12.05 -34.05
C LYS A 460 -26.63 -13.12 -34.18
N VAL A 461 -25.51 -12.88 -33.50
CA VAL A 461 -24.39 -13.81 -33.39
C VAL A 461 -24.14 -14.10 -31.92
N ARG A 462 -24.09 -15.38 -31.56
CA ARG A 462 -23.67 -15.83 -30.22
C ARG A 462 -22.20 -16.15 -30.24
N VAL A 463 -21.46 -15.63 -29.27
CA VAL A 463 -20.08 -16.01 -29.00
C VAL A 463 -20.05 -16.85 -27.73
N ASP A 464 -19.57 -18.08 -27.85
CA ASP A 464 -19.33 -18.98 -26.73
C ASP A 464 -17.83 -19.13 -26.54
N ALA A 465 -17.35 -19.01 -25.31
CA ALA A 465 -15.95 -19.12 -24.97
C ALA A 465 -15.70 -19.87 -23.66
N LYS A 466 -14.48 -20.41 -23.58
CA LYS A 466 -13.95 -21.10 -22.40
C LYS A 466 -12.69 -20.37 -21.92
N PRO A 467 -12.84 -19.31 -21.11
CA PRO A 467 -11.69 -18.67 -20.49
C PRO A 467 -10.99 -19.65 -19.57
N ARG A 468 -9.66 -19.65 -19.61
CA ARG A 468 -8.81 -20.31 -18.63
C ARG A 468 -7.63 -19.40 -18.32
N TYR A 469 -7.51 -18.92 -17.10
CA TYR A 469 -6.41 -18.08 -16.67
C TYR A 469 -6.06 -18.42 -15.22
N SER A 470 -4.82 -18.18 -14.82
CA SER A 470 -4.42 -18.38 -13.42
C SER A 470 -4.41 -17.06 -12.67
N SER A 471 -5.03 -17.07 -11.49
CA SER A 471 -4.88 -16.02 -10.50
C SER A 471 -3.89 -16.49 -9.43
N PRO A 472 -2.79 -15.76 -9.17
CA PRO A 472 -1.94 -16.06 -8.03
C PRO A 472 -2.71 -15.84 -6.72
N VAL A 473 -2.71 -16.84 -5.84
CA VAL A 473 -3.30 -16.76 -4.50
C VAL A 473 -2.18 -16.58 -3.49
N ALA A 474 -2.22 -15.48 -2.74
CA ALA A 474 -1.14 -15.02 -1.86
C ALA A 474 -0.68 -16.04 -0.79
N TRP A 475 -1.45 -17.09 -0.52
CA TRP A 475 -1.15 -18.12 0.49
C TRP A 475 -0.79 -19.50 -0.10
N SER A 476 -0.77 -19.67 -1.42
CA SER A 476 -0.51 -20.96 -2.08
C SER A 476 0.62 -20.86 -3.10
N LEU A 477 1.61 -21.76 -3.00
CA LEU A 477 2.65 -21.96 -4.02
C LEU A 477 2.10 -22.49 -5.35
N LYS A 478 0.81 -22.83 -5.41
CA LYS A 478 0.11 -23.25 -6.62
C LYS A 478 -0.83 -22.12 -7.08
N PRO A 479 -0.77 -21.67 -8.35
CA PRO A 479 -1.73 -20.72 -8.89
C PRO A 479 -3.15 -21.27 -8.83
N LEU A 480 -4.12 -20.40 -8.52
CA LEU A 480 -5.53 -20.74 -8.62
C LEU A 480 -5.93 -20.66 -10.09
N TYR A 481 -6.23 -21.80 -10.69
CA TYR A 481 -6.71 -21.81 -12.07
C TYR A 481 -8.19 -21.46 -12.09
N ILE A 482 -8.52 -20.36 -12.76
CA ILE A 482 -9.88 -19.94 -13.04
C ILE A 482 -10.24 -20.41 -14.44
N TYR A 483 -11.35 -21.10 -14.56
CA TYR A 483 -11.86 -21.59 -15.83
C TYR A 483 -13.38 -21.62 -15.82
N GLY A 484 -14.01 -21.66 -16.99
CA GLY A 484 -15.45 -21.77 -17.03
C GLY A 484 -16.03 -21.56 -18.41
N THR A 485 -17.28 -21.09 -18.41
CA THR A 485 -18.04 -20.79 -19.62
C THR A 485 -18.41 -19.33 -19.64
N TRP A 486 -18.20 -18.69 -20.77
CA TRP A 486 -18.64 -17.34 -21.05
C TRP A 486 -19.43 -17.34 -22.35
N THR A 487 -20.63 -16.77 -22.33
CA THR A 487 -21.49 -16.68 -23.51
C THR A 487 -21.92 -15.24 -23.68
N SER A 488 -21.92 -14.74 -24.90
CA SER A 488 -22.36 -13.39 -25.22
C SER A 488 -23.16 -13.36 -26.52
N THR A 489 -24.13 -12.45 -26.61
CA THR A 489 -24.97 -12.28 -27.80
C THR A 489 -24.82 -10.86 -28.33
N TYR A 490 -24.54 -10.76 -29.63
CA TYR A 490 -24.37 -9.50 -30.35
C TYR A 490 -25.48 -9.36 -31.39
N SER A 491 -26.07 -8.17 -31.48
CA SER A 491 -26.90 -7.78 -32.62
C SER A 491 -26.03 -7.26 -33.77
N ALA A 492 -26.50 -7.47 -35.00
CA ALA A 492 -25.81 -7.08 -36.22
C ALA A 492 -25.47 -5.59 -36.20
N GLY A 493 -24.22 -5.28 -36.57
CA GLY A 493 -23.72 -3.91 -36.60
C GLY A 493 -23.39 -3.30 -35.22
N ARG A 494 -23.62 -4.00 -34.10
CA ARG A 494 -23.21 -3.53 -32.77
C ARG A 494 -21.78 -3.94 -32.43
N GLU A 495 -21.09 -3.02 -31.76
CA GLU A 495 -19.75 -3.24 -31.22
C GLU A 495 -19.77 -3.86 -29.82
N LEU A 496 -20.83 -3.58 -29.04
CA LEU A 496 -21.06 -4.16 -27.72
C LEU A 496 -22.10 -5.28 -27.79
N ALA A 497 -21.96 -6.22 -26.86
CA ALA A 497 -22.93 -7.28 -26.68
C ALA A 497 -24.24 -6.76 -26.09
N ASP A 498 -25.37 -7.30 -26.55
CA ASP A 498 -26.68 -7.05 -25.92
C ASP A 498 -26.75 -7.71 -24.55
N SER A 499 -26.15 -8.90 -24.44
CA SER A 499 -26.01 -9.60 -23.18
C SER A 499 -24.76 -10.46 -23.11
N SER A 500 -24.31 -10.69 -21.88
CA SER A 500 -23.23 -11.62 -21.61
C SER A 500 -23.44 -12.32 -20.27
N THR A 501 -23.10 -13.60 -20.21
CA THR A 501 -23.17 -14.41 -19.00
C THR A 501 -21.84 -15.13 -18.79
N ALA A 502 -21.27 -14.99 -17.61
CA ALA A 502 -20.09 -15.73 -17.19
C ALA A 502 -20.44 -16.71 -16.07
N ARG A 503 -19.87 -17.92 -16.11
CA ARG A 503 -19.82 -18.85 -14.97
C ARG A 503 -18.40 -19.35 -14.83
N LEU A 504 -17.68 -18.80 -13.86
CA LEU A 504 -16.27 -19.11 -13.62
C LEU A 504 -16.11 -19.90 -12.32
N GLN A 505 -15.25 -20.91 -12.37
CA GLN A 505 -14.89 -21.80 -11.26
C GLN A 505 -13.39 -21.73 -11.01
N SER A 506 -12.99 -22.13 -9.81
CA SER A 506 -11.57 -22.25 -9.45
C SER A 506 -11.17 -23.67 -9.09
N PHE A 507 -9.93 -24.05 -9.42
CA PHE A 507 -9.31 -25.30 -9.00
C PHE A 507 -8.21 -25.04 -7.95
N GLY A 508 -8.34 -25.59 -6.75
CA GLY A 508 -7.36 -25.40 -5.65
C GLY A 508 -7.90 -25.50 -4.21
N GLY A 509 -9.21 -25.65 -4.03
CA GLY A 509 -9.94 -25.80 -2.77
C GLY A 509 -11.43 -25.66 -3.07
N ALA A 510 -12.30 -26.39 -2.37
CA ALA A 510 -13.77 -26.53 -2.56
C ALA A 510 -14.36 -25.76 -3.77
N ALA A 511 -14.75 -26.48 -4.83
CA ALA A 511 -15.30 -25.93 -6.08
C ALA A 511 -16.40 -24.88 -5.77
N THR A 512 -16.02 -23.61 -5.84
CA THR A 512 -16.88 -22.46 -5.62
C THR A 512 -16.96 -21.70 -6.93
N ASN A 513 -18.18 -21.40 -7.37
CA ASN A 513 -18.39 -20.47 -8.46
C ASN A 513 -17.88 -19.11 -7.97
N LEU A 514 -16.79 -18.61 -8.55
CA LEU A 514 -16.17 -17.37 -8.11
C LEU A 514 -16.98 -16.16 -8.58
N THR A 515 -17.51 -16.25 -9.80
CA THR A 515 -18.16 -15.13 -10.46
C THR A 515 -19.21 -15.71 -11.39
N ALA A 516 -20.46 -15.41 -11.10
CA ALA A 516 -21.56 -15.72 -11.97
C ALA A 516 -22.32 -14.42 -12.20
N THR A 517 -22.14 -13.83 -13.38
CA THR A 517 -22.63 -12.47 -13.66
C THR A 517 -23.38 -12.46 -14.98
N GLU A 518 -24.54 -11.82 -14.97
CA GLU A 518 -25.28 -11.45 -16.18
C GLU A 518 -25.10 -9.96 -16.45
N LEU A 519 -24.74 -9.63 -17.69
CA LEU A 519 -24.58 -8.28 -18.21
C LEU A 519 -25.70 -8.04 -19.22
N LYS A 520 -26.45 -6.94 -19.06
CA LYS A 520 -27.49 -6.52 -20.02
C LYS A 520 -27.26 -5.08 -20.44
N LEU A 521 -27.09 -4.86 -21.74
CA LEU A 521 -27.12 -3.53 -22.33
C LEU A 521 -28.57 -3.16 -22.63
N ARG A 522 -29.08 -2.10 -22.00
CA ARG A 522 -30.42 -1.56 -22.24
C ARG A 522 -30.39 -0.36 -23.17
#